data_AF-A0A2A4RMA0-F1
#
_entry.id   AF-A0A2A4RMA0-F1
#
_cell.length_a   1.000
_cell.length_b   1.000
_cell.length_c   1.000
_cell.angle_alpha   90.00
_cell.angle_beta   90.00
_cell.angle_gamma   90.00
#
_symmetry.space_group_name_H-M   'P 1'
#
loop_
_entity.id
_entity.type
_entity.pdbx_description
1 polymer ?
#
loop_
_entity_poly.entity_id
_entity_poly.type
_entity_poly.pdbx_seq_one_letter_code
_entity_poly.pdbx_strand_id
1 'polypeptide(L)'
;MGIPALQTNGELPPGEHQASLAEVEAMYGSSTDRRKLLMRGLREAASNFEMSGVRTLWIDGSFITDKEAPNDIDGCWEYTSSVDTEKLDRVFLGSRAEMKLKYGLDFFIANIVEAGSGLPFPKFSR
;
A
#
# COMPACT_ATOMS: atom_id res chain seq x y z
N MET A 1 -17.05 7.90 3.20
CA MET A 1 -16.98 8.60 1.89
C MET A 1 -16.24 7.65 0.99
N GLY A 2 -16.78 7.34 -0.19
CA GLY A 2 -16.15 6.37 -1.09
C GLY A 2 -14.93 6.95 -1.80
N ILE A 3 -14.14 6.07 -2.40
CA ILE A 3 -13.01 6.44 -3.26
C ILE A 3 -13.54 7.31 -4.43
N PRO A 4 -12.96 8.48 -4.72
CA PRO A 4 -13.37 9.30 -5.87
C PRO A 4 -13.23 8.56 -7.20
N ALA A 5 -14.01 9.00 -8.20
CA ALA A 5 -13.82 8.50 -9.56
C ALA A 5 -12.44 8.90 -10.10
N LEU A 6 -11.86 8.01 -10.92
CA LEU A 6 -10.64 8.32 -11.66
C LEU A 6 -10.88 9.50 -12.62
N GLN A 7 -9.86 10.32 -12.78
CA GLN A 7 -9.82 11.39 -13.75
C GLN A 7 -9.58 10.83 -15.16
N THR A 8 -9.62 11.69 -16.18
CA THR A 8 -9.44 11.29 -17.59
C THR A 8 -8.06 10.72 -17.91
N ASN A 9 -7.07 10.94 -17.04
CA ASN A 9 -5.73 10.35 -17.13
C ASN A 9 -5.64 8.96 -16.48
N GLY A 10 -6.74 8.41 -15.94
CA GLY A 10 -6.76 7.10 -15.30
C GLY A 10 -6.30 7.09 -13.85
N GLU A 11 -6.07 8.25 -13.24
CA GLU A 11 -5.55 8.40 -11.87
C GLU A 11 -6.59 9.01 -10.92
N LEU A 12 -6.38 8.84 -9.61
CA LEU A 12 -7.18 9.53 -8.61
C LEU A 12 -6.90 11.04 -8.62
N PRO A 13 -7.88 11.88 -8.27
CA PRO A 13 -7.61 13.30 -8.03
C PRO A 13 -6.55 13.47 -6.94
N PRO A 14 -5.73 14.53 -6.98
CA PRO A 14 -4.69 14.75 -5.98
C PRO A 14 -5.23 14.77 -4.54
N GLY A 15 -4.50 14.16 -3.62
CA GLY A 15 -4.79 14.14 -2.19
C GLY A 15 -4.89 12.74 -1.59
N GLU A 16 -5.04 12.68 -0.27
CA GLU A 16 -5.26 11.43 0.46
C GLU A 16 -6.74 11.10 0.52
N HIS A 17 -7.11 9.90 0.06
CA HIS A 17 -8.50 9.43 0.03
C HIS A 17 -8.66 8.25 0.98
N GLN A 18 -9.34 8.46 2.09
CA GLN A 18 -9.59 7.40 3.07
C GLN A 18 -10.53 6.35 2.48
N ALA A 19 -10.14 5.07 2.58
CA ALA A 19 -10.92 3.95 2.09
C ALA A 19 -10.71 2.70 2.96
N SER A 20 -11.71 1.83 2.97
CA SER A 20 -11.60 0.47 3.49
C SER A 20 -10.98 -0.46 2.44
N LEU A 21 -10.37 -1.58 2.89
CA LEU A 21 -9.90 -2.62 1.98
C LEU A 21 -11.03 -3.21 1.10
N ALA A 22 -12.27 -3.18 1.58
CA ALA A 22 -13.42 -3.62 0.80
C ALA A 22 -13.73 -2.67 -0.36
N GLU A 23 -13.65 -1.36 -0.14
CA GLU A 23 -13.79 -0.35 -1.20
C GLU A 23 -12.66 -0.44 -2.21
N VAL A 24 -11.41 -0.60 -1.74
CA VAL A 24 -10.24 -0.80 -2.61
C VAL A 24 -10.40 -2.05 -3.49
N GLU A 25 -10.85 -3.17 -2.91
CA GLU A 25 -11.09 -4.40 -3.68
C GLU A 25 -12.20 -4.23 -4.71
N ALA A 26 -13.32 -3.62 -4.31
CA ALA A 26 -14.45 -3.39 -5.19
C ALA A 26 -14.05 -2.55 -6.41
N MET A 27 -13.25 -1.50 -6.20
CA MET A 27 -12.83 -0.59 -7.26
C MET A 27 -11.66 -1.10 -8.10
N TYR A 28 -10.64 -1.71 -7.47
CA TYR A 28 -9.35 -1.98 -8.11
C TYR A 28 -8.91 -3.45 -8.04
N GLY A 29 -9.43 -4.23 -7.09
CA GLY A 29 -8.91 -5.58 -6.80
C GLY A 29 -9.56 -6.71 -7.59
N SER A 30 -10.66 -6.48 -8.30
CA SER A 30 -11.54 -7.57 -8.76
C SER A 30 -11.54 -7.86 -10.27
N SER A 31 -11.02 -6.95 -11.10
CA SER A 31 -11.23 -7.00 -12.57
C SER A 31 -10.39 -8.06 -13.31
N THR A 32 -9.15 -8.30 -12.89
CA THR A 32 -8.25 -9.29 -13.51
C THR A 32 -7.67 -10.24 -12.47
N ASP A 33 -7.21 -11.42 -12.89
CA ASP A 33 -6.58 -12.37 -11.95
C ASP A 33 -5.30 -11.78 -11.32
N ARG A 34 -4.59 -10.91 -12.04
CA ARG A 34 -3.47 -10.15 -11.50
C ARG A 34 -3.91 -9.23 -10.36
N ARG A 35 -4.97 -8.45 -10.56
CA ARG A 35 -5.51 -7.56 -9.53
C ARG A 35 -6.04 -8.34 -8.33
N LYS A 36 -6.72 -9.47 -8.54
CA LYS A 36 -7.17 -10.37 -7.47
C LYS A 36 -6.00 -10.93 -6.67
N LEU A 37 -4.90 -11.30 -7.33
CA LEU A 37 -3.70 -11.80 -6.66
C LEU A 37 -3.07 -10.71 -5.79
N LEU A 38 -2.87 -9.51 -6.32
CA LEU A 38 -2.32 -8.38 -5.58
C LEU A 38 -3.22 -7.98 -4.40
N MET A 39 -4.54 -8.00 -4.60
CA MET A 39 -5.51 -7.70 -3.54
C MET A 39 -5.49 -8.73 -2.40
N ARG A 40 -5.30 -10.02 -2.70
CA ARG A 40 -5.07 -11.04 -1.67
C ARG A 40 -3.82 -10.73 -0.85
N GLY A 41 -2.72 -10.41 -1.52
CA GLY A 41 -1.48 -10.02 -0.86
C GLY A 41 -1.64 -8.77 0.02
N LEU A 42 -2.37 -7.75 -0.45
CA LEU A 42 -2.69 -6.57 0.35
C LEU A 42 -3.51 -6.90 1.60
N ARG A 43 -4.50 -7.80 1.51
CA ARG A 43 -5.29 -8.24 2.67
C ARG A 43 -4.44 -8.99 3.69
N GLU A 44 -3.59 -9.90 3.23
CA GLU A 44 -2.70 -10.65 4.11
C GLU A 44 -1.69 -9.72 4.82
N ALA A 45 -1.11 -8.77 4.08
CA ALA A 45 -0.23 -7.75 4.64
C ALA A 45 -0.96 -6.87 5.66
N ALA A 46 -2.15 -6.35 5.31
CA ALA A 46 -2.93 -5.51 6.21
C ALA A 46 -3.33 -6.25 7.50
N SER A 47 -3.62 -7.54 7.43
CA SER A 47 -3.85 -8.39 8.61
C SER A 47 -2.61 -8.47 9.51
N ASN A 48 -1.43 -8.68 8.93
CA ASN A 48 -0.18 -8.68 9.70
C ASN A 48 0.15 -7.30 10.31
N PHE A 49 -0.13 -6.22 9.58
CA PHE A 49 -0.01 -4.86 10.08
C PHE A 49 -0.96 -4.61 11.26
N GLU A 50 -2.23 -4.99 11.14
CA GLU A 50 -3.20 -4.86 12.24
C GLU A 50 -2.78 -5.66 13.47
N MET A 51 -2.35 -6.92 13.30
CA MET A 51 -1.87 -7.77 14.40
C MET A 51 -0.62 -7.23 15.09
N SER A 52 0.25 -6.53 14.35
CA SER A 52 1.45 -5.87 14.90
C SER A 52 1.18 -4.47 15.45
N GLY A 53 -0.05 -3.96 15.36
CA GLY A 53 -0.44 -2.67 15.91
C GLY A 53 -0.17 -1.47 15.00
N VAL A 54 0.14 -1.70 13.72
CA VAL A 54 0.17 -0.64 12.71
C VAL A 54 -1.25 -0.12 12.49
N ARG A 55 -1.39 1.21 12.45
CA ARG A 55 -2.69 1.89 12.37
C ARG A 55 -2.99 2.52 11.02
N THR A 56 -1.95 2.87 10.28
CA THR A 56 -2.08 3.69 9.07
C THR A 56 -1.29 3.06 7.94
N LEU A 57 -1.96 2.87 6.81
CA LEU A 57 -1.41 2.39 5.54
C LEU A 57 -1.82 3.39 4.46
N TRP A 58 -0.89 3.69 3.56
CA TRP A 58 -1.16 4.40 2.31
C TRP A 58 -0.80 3.46 1.16
N ILE A 59 -1.65 3.43 0.13
CA ILE A 59 -1.42 2.70 -1.10
C ILE A 59 -1.41 3.67 -2.26
N ASP A 60 -0.57 3.39 -3.24
CA ASP A 60 -0.37 4.23 -4.40
C ASP A 60 0.09 3.37 -5.61
N GLY A 61 0.47 4.04 -6.68
CA GLY A 61 1.03 3.44 -7.87
C GLY A 61 -0.01 2.81 -8.76
N SER A 62 0.46 1.98 -9.68
CA SER A 62 -0.38 1.55 -10.81
C SER A 62 -1.55 0.62 -10.45
N PHE A 63 -1.63 0.16 -9.20
CA PHE A 63 -2.75 -0.65 -8.74
C PHE A 63 -4.03 0.18 -8.52
N ILE A 64 -3.92 1.43 -8.08
CA ILE A 64 -5.07 2.31 -7.82
C ILE A 64 -5.47 3.16 -9.05
N THR A 65 -4.97 2.80 -10.24
CA THR A 65 -5.30 3.44 -11.52
C THR A 65 -6.18 2.54 -12.40
N ASP A 66 -6.49 2.98 -13.62
CA ASP A 66 -7.21 2.19 -14.63
C ASP A 66 -6.33 1.14 -15.35
N LYS A 67 -5.02 1.06 -15.04
CA LYS A 67 -4.09 0.14 -15.69
C LYS A 67 -4.53 -1.32 -15.54
N GLU A 68 -4.76 -2.03 -16.63
CA GLU A 68 -5.31 -3.39 -16.58
C GLU A 68 -4.43 -4.38 -15.79
N ALA A 69 -3.11 -4.30 -15.97
CA ALA A 69 -2.12 -5.20 -15.38
C ALA A 69 -1.07 -4.44 -14.53
N PRO A 70 -1.38 -4.12 -13.27
CA PRO A 70 -0.39 -3.61 -12.33
C PRO A 70 0.66 -4.66 -11.95
N ASN A 71 1.90 -4.22 -11.76
CA ASN A 71 3.01 -5.10 -11.38
C ASN A 71 3.00 -5.42 -9.89
N ASP A 72 2.57 -4.49 -9.07
CA ASP A 72 2.68 -4.49 -7.62
C ASP A 72 1.71 -3.44 -7.06
N ILE A 73 1.65 -3.38 -5.74
CA ILE A 73 1.02 -2.30 -5.01
C ILE A 73 2.13 -1.53 -4.31
N ASP A 74 2.31 -0.29 -4.71
CA ASP A 74 3.21 0.64 -4.05
C ASP A 74 2.51 1.22 -2.82
N GLY A 75 3.26 1.59 -1.79
CA GLY A 75 2.65 2.18 -0.61
C GLY A 75 3.61 2.43 0.52
N CYS A 76 3.06 2.87 1.65
CA CYS A 76 3.82 3.01 2.87
C CYS A 76 2.95 2.77 4.10
N TRP A 77 3.60 2.58 5.24
CA TRP A 77 2.94 2.34 6.52
C TRP A 77 3.60 3.15 7.63
N GLU A 78 2.82 3.56 8.61
CA GLU A 78 3.33 4.36 9.72
C GLU A 78 3.93 3.48 10.82
N TYR A 79 5.24 3.66 11.08
CA TYR A 79 5.87 3.03 12.22
C TYR A 79 5.66 3.87 13.48
N THR A 80 5.27 3.24 14.59
CA THR A 80 5.15 3.90 15.89
C THR A 80 5.81 3.03 16.95
N SER A 81 6.12 3.59 18.13
CA SER A 81 6.68 2.82 19.25
C SER A 81 5.71 1.75 19.80
N SER A 82 4.43 1.79 19.41
CA SER A 82 3.45 0.74 19.73
C SER A 82 3.45 -0.44 18.77
N VAL A 83 4.24 -0.40 17.68
CA VAL A 83 4.33 -1.53 16.74
C VAL A 83 5.11 -2.67 17.38
N ASP A 84 4.48 -3.84 17.44
CA ASP A 84 5.08 -5.08 17.94
C ASP A 84 5.87 -5.75 16.80
N THR A 85 7.18 -5.52 16.79
CA THR A 85 8.09 -6.05 15.76
C THR A 85 8.26 -7.56 15.80
N GLU A 86 7.88 -8.23 16.90
CA GLU A 86 7.90 -9.70 16.97
C GLU A 86 6.69 -10.32 16.24
N LYS A 87 5.58 -9.57 16.12
CA LYS A 87 4.40 -9.96 15.33
C LYS A 87 4.46 -9.46 13.88
N LEU A 88 5.14 -8.34 13.66
CA LEU A 88 5.35 -7.81 12.32
C LEU A 88 6.14 -8.81 11.49
N ASP A 89 5.65 -9.10 10.30
CA ASP A 89 6.36 -9.90 9.33
C ASP A 89 7.67 -9.18 8.97
N ARG A 90 8.79 -9.86 9.21
CA ARG A 90 10.13 -9.30 9.04
C ARG A 90 10.39 -8.82 7.62
N VAL A 91 9.61 -9.29 6.65
CA VAL A 91 9.68 -8.82 5.27
C VAL A 91 9.46 -7.30 5.14
N PHE A 92 8.63 -6.70 6.00
CA PHE A 92 8.37 -5.25 6.01
C PHE A 92 9.51 -4.42 6.61
N LEU A 93 10.51 -5.08 7.19
CA LEU A 93 11.77 -4.49 7.65
C LEU A 93 12.97 -4.96 6.78
N GLY A 94 12.69 -5.78 5.76
CA GLY A 94 13.67 -6.45 4.92
C GLY A 94 13.75 -5.86 3.52
N SER A 95 13.94 -6.71 2.51
CA SER A 95 14.11 -6.26 1.13
C SER A 95 12.79 -6.12 0.37
N ARG A 96 12.75 -5.16 -0.55
CA ARG A 96 11.64 -4.98 -1.51
C ARG A 96 11.37 -6.24 -2.33
N ALA A 97 12.41 -7.01 -2.65
CA ALA A 97 12.28 -8.24 -3.41
C ALA A 97 11.46 -9.30 -2.66
N GLU A 98 11.68 -9.45 -1.36
CA GLU A 98 10.93 -10.40 -0.53
C GLU A 98 9.48 -9.93 -0.33
N MET A 99 9.23 -8.62 -0.16
CA MET A 99 7.87 -8.07 -0.07
C MET A 99 7.08 -8.33 -1.35
N LYS A 100 7.68 -8.08 -2.51
CA LYS A 100 7.06 -8.38 -3.81
C LYS A 100 6.82 -9.87 -4.00
N LEU A 101 7.76 -10.72 -3.59
CA LEU A 101 7.62 -12.17 -3.71
C LEU A 101 6.50 -12.72 -2.82
N LYS A 102 6.39 -12.24 -1.58
CA LYS A 102 5.43 -12.74 -0.59
C LYS A 102 4.03 -12.16 -0.78
N TYR A 103 3.93 -10.83 -0.91
CA TYR A 103 2.65 -10.11 -0.92
C TYR A 103 2.36 -9.39 -2.23
N GLY A 104 3.31 -9.30 -3.17
CA GLY A 104 3.14 -8.46 -4.36
C GLY A 104 3.17 -6.96 -4.04
N LEU A 105 3.79 -6.57 -2.92
CA LEU A 105 3.81 -5.19 -2.42
C LEU A 105 5.21 -4.58 -2.50
N ASP A 106 5.26 -3.26 -2.55
CA ASP A 106 6.48 -2.46 -2.46
C ASP A 106 6.31 -1.33 -1.45
N PHE A 107 6.32 -1.70 -0.17
CA PHE A 107 5.96 -0.80 0.92
C PHE A 107 7.18 -0.19 1.61
N PHE A 108 7.05 1.08 1.97
CA PHE A 108 8.07 1.82 2.73
C PHE A 108 7.57 2.18 4.13
N ILE A 109 8.49 2.48 5.05
CA ILE A 109 8.11 3.06 6.34
C ILE A 109 7.92 4.56 6.15
N ALA A 110 6.69 5.03 6.35
CA ALA A 110 6.25 6.38 6.02
C ALA A 110 7.08 7.46 6.72
N ASN A 111 7.35 7.26 8.01
CA ASN A 111 7.96 8.25 8.89
C ASN A 111 9.47 8.05 9.11
N ILE A 112 10.11 7.17 8.35
CA ILE A 112 11.58 7.16 8.26
C ILE A 112 11.97 8.16 7.18
N VAL A 113 12.78 9.15 7.57
CA VAL A 113 13.31 10.15 6.65
C VAL A 113 14.26 9.45 5.68
N GLU A 114 13.96 9.52 4.39
CA GLU A 114 14.87 9.06 3.37
C GLU A 114 16.12 9.95 3.40
N ALA A 115 17.30 9.33 3.56
CA ALA A 115 18.57 10.04 3.69
C ALA A 115 18.89 10.95 2.48
N GLY A 116 18.28 10.71 1.32
CA GLY A 116 18.43 11.51 0.10
C GLY A 116 17.54 12.76 0.05
N SER A 117 16.26 12.66 0.44
CA SER A 117 15.29 13.75 0.30
C SER A 117 15.08 14.58 1.57
N GLY A 118 15.46 14.05 2.75
CA GLY A 118 15.19 14.71 4.03
C GLY A 118 13.70 14.76 4.39
N LEU A 119 12.84 14.03 3.67
CA LEU A 119 11.40 13.97 3.87
C LEU A 119 10.93 12.52 4.16
N PRO A 120 9.85 12.36 4.94
CA PRO A 120 9.12 11.10 5.06
C PRO A 120 8.37 10.74 3.76
N PHE A 121 8.15 9.46 3.48
CA PHE A 121 7.57 8.93 2.24
C PHE A 121 6.27 9.62 1.78
N PRO A 122 5.26 9.85 2.64
CA PRO A 122 4.02 10.51 2.25
C PRO A 122 4.21 11.95 1.74
N LYS A 123 5.39 12.56 2.01
CA LYS A 123 5.70 13.93 1.58
C LYS A 123 6.46 14.00 0.26
N PHE A 124 6.87 12.88 -0.31
CA PHE A 124 7.57 12.86 -1.61
C PHE A 124 6.91 11.99 -2.69
N SER A 125 6.00 11.07 -2.35
CA SER A 125 5.10 10.46 -3.33
C SER A 125 4.21 11.57 -3.91
N ARG A 126 4.38 11.86 -5.19
CA ARG A 126 3.64 12.90 -5.93
C ARG A 126 2.47 12.31 -6.67
#